data_AF-A0AAE4NWG5-F1
#
_entry.id   AF-A0AAE4NWG5-F1
#
_cell.length_a   1.000
_cell.length_b   1.000
_cell.length_c   1.000
_cell.angle_alpha   90.00
_cell.angle_beta   90.00
_cell.angle_gamma   90.00
#
_symmetry.space_group_name_H-M   'P 1'
#
loop_
_entity.id
_entity.type
_entity.pdbx_description
1 polymer ?
#
loop_
_entity_poly.entity_id
_entity_poly.type
_entity_poly.pdbx_seq_one_letter_code
_entity_poly.pdbx_strand_id
1 'polypeptide(L)'
;MPTIVLAVLGKEEAAYFYMAFAVGNLILFVPNAINTSFFVEGSHGLKDMRRTLKKAVVFSYLYLALAVVFVWLFGGLVLRFFGEGYTGGLGLLRLMVLGGFFVVPVSFLITVLNIQKKVKEVVAINLLRAVLFLGLSYLLIPRFGIEGVGWGWVGGYTVVLVVSYLFARKKGV
;
A
#
# COMPACT_ATOMS: atom_id res chain seq x y z
N MET A 1 3.59 11.48 -8.00
CA MET A 1 3.23 12.08 -6.69
C MET A 1 4.23 13.14 -6.22
N PRO A 2 5.55 12.89 -6.13
CA PRO A 2 6.49 13.90 -5.64
C PRO A 2 6.41 15.23 -6.40
N THR A 3 6.24 15.17 -7.73
CA THR A 3 6.08 16.35 -8.60
C THR A 3 4.79 17.12 -8.33
N ILE A 4 3.68 16.43 -8.07
CA ILE A 4 2.38 17.06 -7.73
C ILE A 4 2.49 17.75 -6.38
N VAL A 5 3.06 17.07 -5.38
CA VAL A 5 3.28 17.64 -4.04
C VAL A 5 4.17 18.88 -4.13
N LEU A 6 5.28 18.80 -4.87
CA LEU A 6 6.18 19.93 -5.10
C LEU A 6 5.47 21.11 -5.75
N ALA A 7 4.64 20.86 -6.78
CA ALA A 7 3.94 21.91 -7.50
C ALA A 7 2.84 22.59 -6.66
N VAL A 8 2.18 21.84 -5.77
CA VAL A 8 1.02 22.34 -5.00
C VAL A 8 1.41 22.87 -3.62
N LEU A 9 2.36 22.22 -2.93
CA LEU A 9 2.73 22.53 -1.54
C LEU A 9 4.14 23.12 -1.38
N GLY A 10 4.96 23.13 -2.43
CA GLY A 10 6.32 23.67 -2.40
C GLY A 10 7.39 22.67 -1.97
N LYS A 11 8.64 23.16 -1.90
CA LYS A 11 9.84 22.33 -1.74
C LYS A 11 9.95 21.64 -0.37
N GLU A 12 9.58 22.34 0.69
CA GLU A 12 9.71 21.86 2.06
C GLU A 12 8.78 20.66 2.32
N GLU A 13 7.49 20.83 2.05
CA GLU A 13 6.48 19.76 2.12
C GLU A 13 6.82 18.59 1.19
N ALA A 14 7.36 18.85 0.00
CA ALA A 14 7.82 17.78 -0.89
C ALA A 14 8.97 16.96 -0.30
N ALA A 15 9.85 17.57 0.49
CA ALA A 15 10.92 16.88 1.19
C ALA A 15 10.35 15.99 2.32
N TYR A 16 9.41 16.52 3.12
CA TYR A 16 8.71 15.79 4.17
C TYR A 16 7.94 14.60 3.60
N PHE A 17 7.21 14.84 2.51
CA PHE A 17 6.54 13.79 1.75
C PHE A 17 7.53 12.72 1.29
N TYR A 18 8.62 13.10 0.62
CA TYR A 18 9.55 12.13 0.06
C TYR A 18 10.12 11.20 1.13
N MET A 19 10.56 11.76 2.27
CA MET A 19 11.13 10.98 3.36
C MET A 19 10.10 10.07 4.03
N ALA A 20 8.92 10.61 4.40
CA ALA A 20 7.86 9.80 4.98
C ALA A 20 7.37 8.70 4.02
N PHE A 21 7.28 9.01 2.72
CA PHE A 21 6.88 8.07 1.70
C PHE A 21 7.93 6.98 1.47
N ALA A 22 9.21 7.33 1.42
CA ALA A 22 10.30 6.36 1.31
C ALA A 22 10.32 5.40 2.50
N VAL A 23 10.30 5.93 3.73
CA VAL A 23 10.27 5.13 4.96
C VAL A 23 9.00 4.27 5.03
N GLY A 24 7.85 4.84 4.69
CA GLY A 24 6.58 4.10 4.67
C GLY A 24 6.59 2.93 3.68
N ASN A 25 7.26 3.05 2.53
CA ASN A 25 7.37 1.94 1.57
C ASN A 25 8.22 0.78 2.09
N LEU A 26 9.21 1.03 2.95
CA LEU A 26 10.03 -0.03 3.56
C LEU A 26 9.18 -1.04 4.33
N ILE A 27 8.08 -0.57 4.92
CA ILE A 27 7.16 -1.43 5.67
C ILE A 27 6.59 -2.51 4.76
N LEU A 28 6.37 -2.24 3.48
CA LEU A 28 5.81 -3.23 2.55
C LEU A 28 6.83 -4.25 2.06
N PHE A 29 8.11 -4.17 2.43
CA PHE A 29 9.15 -5.08 1.94
C PHE A 29 8.89 -6.53 2.36
N VAL A 30 8.59 -6.78 3.63
CA VAL A 30 8.33 -8.13 4.13
C VAL A 30 7.06 -8.73 3.49
N PRO A 31 5.90 -8.04 3.48
CA PRO A 31 4.72 -8.53 2.75
C PRO A 31 4.99 -8.80 1.26
N ASN A 32 5.75 -7.93 0.59
CA ASN A 32 6.09 -8.11 -0.82
C ASN A 32 7.00 -9.32 -1.04
N ALA A 33 7.98 -9.57 -0.17
CA ALA A 33 8.83 -10.75 -0.24
C ALA A 33 8.01 -12.04 -0.05
N ILE A 34 7.11 -12.06 0.93
CA ILE A 34 6.18 -13.18 1.15
C ILE A 34 5.30 -13.40 -0.09
N ASN A 35 4.75 -12.33 -0.65
CA ASN A 35 3.88 -12.40 -1.83
C ASN A 35 4.64 -12.91 -3.07
N THR A 36 5.91 -12.52 -3.24
CA THR A 36 6.78 -13.02 -4.32
C THR A 36 7.07 -14.52 -4.15
N SER A 37 7.37 -14.99 -2.93
CA SER A 37 7.54 -16.43 -2.66
C SER A 37 6.27 -17.19 -3.02
N PHE A 38 5.11 -16.69 -2.57
CA PHE A 38 3.81 -17.26 -2.90
C PHE A 38 3.54 -17.30 -4.41
N PHE A 39 3.92 -16.24 -5.15
CA PHE A 39 3.81 -16.22 -6.62
C PHE A 39 4.64 -17.32 -7.29
N VAL A 40 5.90 -17.49 -6.86
CA VAL A 40 6.82 -18.49 -7.41
C VAL A 40 6.31 -19.90 -7.12
N GLU A 41 5.99 -20.20 -5.86
CA GLU A 41 5.45 -21.49 -5.45
C GLU A 41 4.13 -21.79 -6.17
N GLY A 42 3.23 -20.80 -6.23
CA GLY A 42 1.94 -20.92 -6.89
C GLY A 42 2.03 -21.20 -8.38
N SER A 43 3.03 -20.63 -9.05
CA SER A 43 3.28 -20.85 -10.48
C SER A 43 3.82 -22.24 -10.80
N HIS A 44 4.46 -22.92 -9.84
CA HIS A 44 4.98 -24.29 -9.99
C HIS A 44 3.98 -25.38 -9.57
N GLY A 45 2.74 -25.00 -9.22
CA GLY A 45 1.68 -25.96 -8.88
C GLY A 45 1.64 -26.34 -7.40
N LEU A 46 1.27 -25.38 -6.55
CA LEU A 46 0.98 -25.62 -5.13
C LEU A 46 -0.10 -26.71 -4.94
N LYS A 47 0.20 -27.72 -4.11
CA LYS A 47 -0.78 -28.75 -3.70
C LYS A 47 -2.04 -28.15 -3.05
N ASP A 48 -1.87 -27.10 -2.25
CA ASP A 48 -2.98 -26.40 -1.58
C ASP A 48 -2.74 -24.88 -1.60
N MET A 49 -3.12 -24.26 -2.72
CA MET A 49 -3.01 -22.82 -2.95
C MET A 49 -3.70 -22.00 -1.86
N ARG A 50 -4.89 -22.42 -1.41
CA ARG A 50 -5.72 -21.66 -0.48
C ARG A 50 -5.09 -21.61 0.90
N ARG A 51 -4.54 -22.74 1.37
CA ARG A 51 -3.85 -22.80 2.66
C ARG A 51 -2.56 -21.98 2.65
N THR A 52 -1.75 -22.07 1.60
CA THR A 52 -0.52 -21.27 1.49
C THR A 52 -0.82 -19.78 1.43
N LEU A 53 -1.82 -19.37 0.63
CA LEU A 53 -2.30 -17.99 0.58
C LEU A 53 -2.73 -17.49 1.96
N LYS A 54 -3.54 -18.27 2.68
CA LYS A 54 -4.01 -17.89 4.03
C LYS A 54 -2.83 -17.68 4.98
N LYS A 55 -1.85 -18.58 4.98
CA LYS A 55 -0.64 -18.43 5.81
C LYS A 55 0.14 -17.17 5.42
N ALA A 56 0.39 -16.96 4.13
CA ALA A 56 1.12 -15.82 3.62
C ALA A 56 0.49 -14.48 4.01
N VAL A 57 -0.84 -14.37 3.90
CA VAL A 57 -1.61 -13.19 4.32
C VAL A 57 -1.56 -13.00 5.84
N VAL A 58 -1.70 -14.07 6.63
CA VAL A 58 -1.61 -13.99 8.11
C VAL A 58 -0.23 -13.49 8.54
N PHE A 59 0.86 -14.05 8.01
CA PHE A 59 2.21 -13.58 8.34
C PHE A 59 2.44 -12.13 7.92
N SER A 60 1.91 -11.73 6.76
CA SER A 60 1.96 -10.32 6.31
C SER A 60 1.24 -9.39 7.28
N TYR A 61 0.06 -9.78 7.79
CA TYR A 61 -0.67 -8.98 8.76
C TYR A 61 -0.05 -8.95 10.16
N LEU A 62 0.52 -10.07 10.61
CA LEU A 62 1.26 -10.12 11.88
C LEU A 62 2.45 -9.15 11.82
N TYR A 63 3.21 -9.18 10.73
CA TYR A 63 4.28 -8.23 10.51
C TYR A 63 3.77 -6.78 10.45
N LEU A 64 2.66 -6.50 9.74
CA LEU A 64 2.10 -5.15 9.66
C LEU A 64 1.63 -4.64 11.03
N ALA A 65 1.05 -5.49 11.87
CA ALA A 65 0.67 -5.12 13.23
C ALA A 65 1.89 -4.70 14.06
N LEU A 66 3.00 -5.43 13.95
CA LEU A 66 4.26 -5.05 14.59
C LEU A 66 4.81 -3.73 14.02
N ALA A 67 4.74 -3.54 12.70
CA ALA A 67 5.18 -2.32 12.05
C ALA A 67 4.34 -1.09 12.47
N VAL A 68 3.03 -1.24 12.68
CA VAL A 68 2.17 -0.20 13.26
C VAL A 68 2.65 0.17 14.65
N VAL A 69 2.79 -0.79 15.55
CA VAL A 69 3.25 -0.51 16.91
C VAL A 69 4.61 0.19 16.88
N PHE A 70 5.54 -0.30 16.05
CA PHE A 70 6.85 0.31 15.88
C PHE A 70 6.78 1.76 15.38
N VAL A 71 6.00 2.06 14.34
CA VAL A 71 5.89 3.42 13.80
C VAL A 71 5.19 4.38 14.78
N TRP A 72 4.23 3.90 15.58
CA TRP A 72 3.59 4.75 16.58
C TRP A 72 4.54 5.17 17.69
N LEU A 73 5.43 4.26 18.11
CA LEU A 73 6.41 4.50 19.18
C LEU A 73 7.67 5.21 18.67
N PHE A 74 8.18 4.82 17.50
CA PHE A 74 9.50 5.20 17.01
C PHE A 74 9.48 5.97 15.69
N GLY A 75 8.35 6.11 15.01
CA GLY A 75 8.28 6.74 13.68
C GLY A 75 8.81 8.18 13.65
N GLY A 76 8.55 8.97 14.71
CA GLY A 76 9.11 10.31 14.84
C GLY A 76 10.64 10.31 14.97
N LEU A 77 11.20 9.36 15.74
CA LEU A 77 12.65 9.20 15.88
C LEU A 77 13.30 8.76 14.58
N VAL A 78 12.66 7.83 13.85
CA VAL A 78 13.12 7.37 12.54
C VAL A 78 13.17 8.54 11.55
N LEU A 79 12.15 9.38 11.50
CA LEU A 79 12.16 10.55 10.60
C LEU A 79 13.19 11.60 11.04
N ARG A 80 13.30 11.86 12.35
CA ARG A 80 14.28 12.81 12.91
C ARG A 80 15.72 12.42 12.60
N PHE A 81 16.02 11.13 12.48
CA PHE A 81 17.35 10.64 12.07
C PHE A 81 17.80 11.21 10.72
N PHE A 82 16.87 11.48 9.80
CA PHE A 82 17.18 12.08 8.51
C PHE A 82 17.23 13.62 8.56
N GLY A 83 16.80 14.23 9.67
CA GLY A 83 16.74 15.67 9.87
C GLY A 83 15.52 16.08 10.70
N GLU A 84 15.65 17.10 11.55
CA GLU A 84 14.58 17.47 12.50
C GLU A 84 13.28 17.90 11.83
N GLY A 85 13.34 18.58 10.68
CA GLY A 85 12.14 19.00 9.95
C GLY A 85 11.29 17.84 9.43
N TYR A 86 11.89 16.66 9.17
CA TYR A 86 11.17 15.54 8.57
C TYR A 86 10.08 14.93 9.46
N THR A 87 10.04 15.27 10.75
CA THR A 87 8.93 14.87 11.62
C THR A 87 7.57 15.44 11.15
N GLY A 88 7.57 16.49 10.33
CA GLY A 88 6.35 16.98 9.65
C GLY A 88 5.66 15.91 8.78
N GLY A 89 6.42 14.91 8.30
CA GLY A 89 5.88 13.77 7.55
C GLY A 89 5.30 12.63 8.39
N LEU A 90 5.30 12.73 9.72
CA LEU A 90 4.90 11.62 10.61
C LEU A 90 3.44 11.18 10.40
N GLY A 91 2.54 12.13 10.16
CA GLY A 91 1.13 11.83 9.90
C GLY A 91 0.95 10.99 8.63
N LEU A 92 1.63 11.39 7.55
CA LEU A 92 1.68 10.60 6.32
C LEU A 92 2.26 9.21 6.55
N LEU A 93 3.38 9.10 7.28
CA LEU A 93 4.00 7.80 7.58
C LEU A 93 3.01 6.87 8.30
N ARG A 94 2.29 7.37 9.31
CA ARG A 94 1.24 6.61 10.02
C ARG A 94 0.12 6.15 9.08
N LEU A 95 -0.36 7.03 8.21
CA LEU A 95 -1.38 6.70 7.21
C LEU A 95 -0.89 5.62 6.23
N MET A 96 0.37 5.66 5.83
CA MET A 96 0.94 4.64 4.95
C MET A 96 0.99 3.27 5.60
N VAL A 97 1.37 3.20 6.88
CA VAL A 97 1.39 1.92 7.61
C VAL A 97 -0.02 1.32 7.70
N LEU A 98 -1.01 2.14 8.05
CA LEU A 98 -2.42 1.71 8.07
C LEU A 98 -2.91 1.30 6.69
N GLY A 99 -2.51 2.06 5.66
CA GLY A 99 -2.76 1.73 4.27
C GLY A 99 -2.24 0.36 3.88
N GLY A 100 -1.13 -0.09 4.47
CA GLY A 100 -0.58 -1.43 4.29
C GLY A 100 -1.60 -2.55 4.49
N PHE A 101 -2.56 -2.38 5.41
CA PHE A 101 -3.59 -3.39 5.67
C PHE A 101 -4.54 -3.61 4.48
N PHE A 102 -4.76 -2.58 3.68
CA PHE A 102 -5.56 -2.64 2.45
C PHE A 102 -4.72 -3.01 1.23
N VAL A 103 -3.44 -2.65 1.24
CA VAL A 103 -2.49 -3.01 0.17
C VAL A 103 -2.31 -4.52 0.09
N VAL A 104 -2.05 -5.19 1.23
CA VAL A 104 -1.78 -6.63 1.28
C VAL A 104 -2.83 -7.48 0.54
N PRO A 105 -4.13 -7.41 0.85
CA PRO A 105 -5.12 -8.27 0.20
C PRO A 105 -5.24 -7.98 -1.30
N VAL A 106 -5.12 -6.71 -1.73
CA VAL A 106 -5.11 -6.34 -3.14
C VAL A 106 -3.88 -6.90 -3.87
N SER A 107 -2.70 -6.82 -3.26
CA SER A 107 -1.46 -7.37 -3.81
C SER A 107 -1.51 -8.89 -3.96
N PHE A 108 -2.02 -9.61 -2.95
CA PHE A 108 -2.20 -11.07 -3.04
C PHE A 108 -3.27 -11.47 -4.07
N LEU A 109 -4.35 -10.70 -4.20
CA LEU A 109 -5.34 -10.92 -5.26
C LEU A 109 -4.71 -10.80 -6.65
N ILE A 110 -3.92 -9.75 -6.89
CA ILE A 110 -3.19 -9.58 -8.16
C ILE A 110 -2.28 -10.78 -8.41
N THR A 111 -1.56 -11.26 -7.38
CA THR A 111 -0.72 -12.45 -7.50
C THR A 111 -1.51 -13.70 -7.88
N VAL A 112 -2.66 -13.95 -7.26
CA VAL A 112 -3.54 -15.07 -7.62
C VAL A 112 -4.01 -14.96 -9.07
N LEU A 113 -4.42 -13.76 -9.50
CA LEU A 113 -4.82 -13.53 -10.89
C LEU A 113 -3.66 -13.73 -11.88
N ASN A 114 -2.44 -13.34 -11.51
CA ASN A 114 -1.24 -13.60 -12.30
C ASN A 114 -0.96 -15.11 -12.44
N ILE A 115 -1.05 -15.88 -11.35
CA ILE A 115 -0.90 -17.35 -11.39
C ILE A 115 -1.97 -17.97 -12.30
N GLN A 116 -3.20 -17.45 -12.25
CA GLN A 116 -4.31 -17.87 -13.11
C GLN A 116 -4.22 -17.32 -14.55
N LYS A 117 -3.18 -16.55 -14.89
CA LYS A 117 -2.97 -15.89 -16.18
C LYS A 117 -4.13 -14.97 -16.62
N LYS A 118 -4.86 -14.40 -15.65
CA LYS A 118 -5.97 -13.45 -15.87
C LYS A 118 -5.44 -12.02 -16.02
N VAL A 119 -4.66 -11.81 -17.08
CA VAL A 119 -3.91 -10.55 -17.31
C VAL A 119 -4.86 -9.35 -17.46
N LYS A 120 -6.02 -9.53 -18.08
CA LYS A 120 -7.01 -8.44 -18.28
C LYS A 120 -7.49 -7.88 -16.95
N GLU A 121 -7.82 -8.75 -15.99
CA GLU A 121 -8.22 -8.36 -14.64
C GLU A 121 -7.08 -7.69 -13.86
N VAL A 122 -5.85 -8.18 -14.00
CA VAL A 122 -4.67 -7.57 -13.38
C VAL A 122 -4.44 -6.15 -13.88
N VAL A 123 -4.54 -5.94 -15.20
CA VAL A 123 -4.42 -4.61 -15.82
C VAL A 123 -5.54 -3.69 -15.32
N ALA A 124 -6.78 -4.17 -15.29
CA ALA A 124 -7.92 -3.38 -14.82
C ALA A 124 -7.76 -2.93 -13.36
N ILE A 125 -7.32 -3.82 -12.46
CA ILE A 125 -7.07 -3.49 -11.05
C ILE A 125 -5.94 -2.47 -10.92
N ASN A 126 -4.84 -2.62 -11.67
CA ASN A 126 -3.71 -1.69 -11.61
C ASN A 126 -4.08 -0.30 -12.15
N LEU A 127 -4.86 -0.24 -13.24
CA LEU A 127 -5.37 1.02 -13.80
C LEU A 127 -6.31 1.71 -12.81
N LEU A 128 -7.27 0.97 -12.25
CA LEU A 128 -8.20 1.50 -11.24
C LEU A 128 -7.43 2.05 -10.03
N ARG A 129 -6.44 1.29 -9.54
CA ARG A 129 -5.56 1.73 -8.45
C ARG A 129 -4.82 3.02 -8.79
N ALA A 130 -4.23 3.10 -9.98
CA ALA A 130 -3.47 4.28 -10.40
C ALA A 130 -4.37 5.52 -10.50
N VAL A 131 -5.52 5.40 -11.15
CA VAL A 131 -6.50 6.49 -11.29
C VAL A 131 -7.02 6.94 -9.93
N LEU A 132 -7.41 6.01 -9.06
CA LEU A 132 -7.91 6.36 -7.73
C LEU A 132 -6.82 6.99 -6.86
N PHE A 133 -5.62 6.43 -6.84
CA PHE A 133 -4.53 6.97 -6.03
C PHE A 133 -4.17 8.39 -6.47
N LEU A 134 -3.98 8.61 -7.77
CA LEU A 134 -3.64 9.94 -8.31
C LEU A 134 -4.79 10.92 -8.13
N GLY A 135 -6.02 10.52 -8.47
CA GLY A 135 -7.21 11.37 -8.39
C GLY A 135 -7.55 11.76 -6.96
N LEU A 136 -7.62 10.80 -6.04
CA LEU A 136 -7.92 11.09 -4.63
C LEU A 136 -6.81 11.92 -3.99
N SER A 137 -5.54 11.59 -4.26
CA SER A 137 -4.44 12.37 -3.69
C SER A 137 -4.45 13.81 -4.21
N TYR A 138 -4.66 14.02 -5.51
CA TYR A 138 -4.74 15.36 -6.08
C TYR A 138 -5.88 16.19 -5.48
N LEU A 139 -7.03 15.57 -5.22
CA LEU A 139 -8.18 16.25 -4.60
C LEU A 139 -7.98 16.55 -3.10
N LEU A 140 -7.23 15.69 -2.39
CA LEU A 140 -7.06 15.79 -0.93
C LEU A 140 -5.84 16.60 -0.51
N ILE A 141 -4.80 16.69 -1.35
CA ILE A 141 -3.59 17.47 -1.09
C ILE A 141 -3.92 18.93 -0.70
N PRO A 142 -4.78 19.68 -1.43
CA PRO A 142 -5.08 21.07 -1.06
C PRO A 142 -5.75 21.24 0.30
N ARG A 143 -6.38 20.19 0.85
CA ARG A 143 -7.13 20.24 2.11
C ARG A 143 -6.34 19.70 3.30
N PHE A 144 -5.53 18.67 3.08
CA PHE A 144 -4.85 17.91 4.13
C PHE A 144 -3.32 17.94 3.98
N GLY A 145 -2.79 18.73 3.05
CA GLY A 145 -1.35 18.75 2.76
C GLY A 145 -0.84 17.38 2.31
N ILE A 146 0.37 17.02 2.75
CA ILE A 146 1.00 15.74 2.40
C ILE A 146 0.23 14.53 2.93
N GLU A 147 -0.54 14.67 4.02
CA GLU A 147 -1.41 13.61 4.53
C GLU A 147 -2.54 13.27 3.55
N GLY A 148 -2.94 14.22 2.68
CA GLY A 148 -3.88 13.97 1.60
C GLY A 148 -3.45 12.83 0.68
N VAL A 149 -2.14 12.63 0.50
CA VAL A 149 -1.59 11.47 -0.23
C VAL A 149 -1.80 10.17 0.55
N GLY A 150 -1.65 10.20 1.88
CA GLY A 150 -1.92 9.06 2.75
C GLY A 150 -3.39 8.64 2.71
N TRP A 151 -4.30 9.61 2.74
CA TRP A 151 -5.73 9.35 2.57
C TRP A 151 -6.08 8.85 1.17
N GLY A 152 -5.46 9.41 0.12
CA GLY A 152 -5.60 8.90 -1.25
C GLY A 152 -5.10 7.47 -1.39
N TRP A 153 -4.02 7.10 -0.69
CA TRP A 153 -3.51 5.74 -0.61
C TRP A 153 -4.51 4.80 0.07
N VAL A 154 -4.92 5.10 1.30
CA VAL A 154 -5.88 4.26 2.06
C VAL A 154 -7.21 4.13 1.31
N GLY A 155 -7.78 5.25 0.88
CA GLY A 155 -9.06 5.31 0.17
C GLY A 155 -9.00 4.58 -1.17
N GLY A 156 -7.94 4.79 -1.95
CA GLY A 156 -7.76 4.13 -3.24
C GLY A 156 -7.71 2.62 -3.11
N TYR A 157 -6.89 2.09 -2.20
CA TYR A 157 -6.82 0.65 -1.96
C TYR A 157 -8.12 0.08 -1.38
N THR A 158 -8.80 0.83 -0.50
CA THR A 158 -10.10 0.42 0.06
C THR A 158 -11.15 0.25 -1.05
N VAL A 159 -11.27 1.21 -1.96
CA VAL A 159 -12.21 1.13 -3.08
C VAL A 159 -11.85 -0.03 -4.02
N VAL A 160 -10.57 -0.20 -4.37
CA VAL A 160 -10.12 -1.32 -5.20
C VAL A 160 -10.46 -2.67 -4.57
N LEU A 161 -10.26 -2.80 -3.25
CA LEU A 161 -10.56 -4.02 -2.51
C LEU A 161 -12.07 -4.34 -2.57
N VAL A 162 -12.92 -3.34 -2.30
CA VAL A 162 -14.39 -3.49 -2.34
C VAL A 162 -14.86 -3.86 -3.74
N VAL A 163 -14.39 -3.14 -4.77
CA VAL A 163 -14.76 -3.41 -6.16
C VAL A 163 -14.36 -4.83 -6.56
N SER A 164 -13.13 -5.23 -6.23
CA SER A 164 -12.63 -6.58 -6.52
C SER A 164 -13.43 -7.68 -5.82
N TYR A 165 -13.82 -7.45 -4.55
CA TYR A 165 -14.66 -8.37 -3.79
C TYR A 165 -16.06 -8.51 -4.42
N LEU A 166 -16.67 -7.41 -4.86
CA LEU A 166 -17.97 -7.44 -5.55
C LEU A 166 -17.90 -8.19 -6.89
N PHE A 167 -16.81 -8.02 -7.64
CA PHE A 167 -16.58 -8.77 -8.87
C PHE A 167 -16.38 -10.27 -8.63
N ALA A 168 -15.66 -10.65 -7.58
CA ALA A 168 -15.49 -12.05 -7.19
C ALA A 168 -16.84 -12.70 -6.83
N ARG A 169 -17.66 -12.01 -6.02
CA ARG A 169 -18.98 -12.49 -5.62
C ARG A 169 -19.95 -12.68 -6.80
N LYS A 170 -19.92 -11.80 -7.80
CA LYS A 170 -20.74 -11.95 -9.02
C LYS A 170 -20.35 -13.13 -9.90
N LYS A 171 -19.08 -13.58 -9.86
CA LYS A 171 -18.59 -14.73 -10.65
C LYS A 171 -18.80 -16.08 -9.95
N GLY A 172 -19.41 -16.13 -8.76
CA GLY A 172 -19.75 -17.39 -8.08
C GLY A 172 -18.54 -18.22 -7.64
N VAL A 173 -17.43 -17.56 -7.29
CA VAL A 173 -16.21 -18.18 -6.72
C VAL A 173 -16.10 -17.83 -5.24
#